data_AF-F5GUM0-F1
#
_entry.id   AF-F5GUM0-F1
#
_cell.length_a   1.000
_cell.length_b   1.000
_cell.length_c   1.000
_cell.angle_alpha   90.00
_cell.angle_beta   90.00
_cell.angle_gamma   90.00
#
_symmetry.space_group_name_H-M   'P 1'
#
loop_
_entity.id
_entity.type
_entity.pdbx_description
1 polymer ?
#
loop_
_entity_poly.entity_id
_entity_poly.type
_entity_poly.pdbx_seq_one_letter_code
_entity_poly.pdbx_strand_id
1 'polypeptide(L)'
;NKTKGIRDSGSKEDEADTVYLLAKELAYDVVSGQTDNLAAALAKTSGKDIVQFAKAVGISHPTIDGKVCTKSHMKGTDSATKFDTNLTSSADANTTQCSGLASPGENKFSTFVEAVKLQDGTHWPTGSYSTGSAGVANSQNSNAKAVATDLVALNPEEKTIVAGLLAKTIEGGEVVEIRAVSSTSVMVNACYDLLSEGLGVVPYACVGLGGNFVGVVDGHITNHSLSAPV
;
A
#
# COMPACT_ATOMS: atom_id res chain seq x y z
N ASN A 1 30.64 -40.16 -2.31
CA ASN A 1 29.23 -39.74 -2.35
C ASN A 1 29.04 -38.42 -1.62
N LYS A 2 28.85 -37.32 -2.36
CA LYS A 2 28.44 -36.01 -1.81
C LYS A 2 26.94 -35.87 -2.00
N THR A 3 26.17 -35.79 -0.92
CA THR A 3 24.74 -35.43 -0.97
C THR A 3 24.58 -33.95 -0.62
N LYS A 4 24.25 -33.23 -1.70
CA LYS A 4 23.71 -31.88 -1.90
C LYS A 4 22.95 -31.30 -0.69
N GLY A 5 23.44 -30.17 -0.18
CA GLY A 5 22.68 -29.28 0.71
C GLY A 5 21.65 -28.47 -0.08
N ILE A 6 20.41 -28.48 0.39
CA ILE A 6 19.30 -27.67 -0.11
C ILE A 6 19.50 -26.25 0.45
N ARG A 7 19.67 -25.26 -0.43
CA ARG A 7 19.65 -23.84 -0.08
C ARG A 7 18.20 -23.38 -0.12
N ASP A 8 17.68 -23.04 1.05
CA ASP A 8 16.42 -22.33 1.26
C ASP A 8 16.74 -20.83 1.34
N SER A 9 16.68 -20.15 0.20
CA SER A 9 17.00 -18.71 0.09
C SER A 9 16.36 -18.13 -1.18
N GLY A 10 15.04 -18.15 -1.26
CA GLY A 10 14.30 -17.57 -2.40
C GLY A 10 12.93 -16.97 -2.07
N SER A 11 12.34 -17.24 -0.91
CA SER A 11 10.94 -16.90 -0.66
C SER A 11 10.63 -15.43 -0.38
N LYS A 12 11.62 -14.60 -0.01
CA LYS A 12 11.37 -13.20 0.35
C LYS A 12 11.44 -12.21 -0.81
N GLU A 13 12.24 -12.51 -1.84
CA GLU A 13 12.38 -11.63 -3.02
C GLU A 13 11.17 -11.78 -3.95
N ASP A 14 10.70 -13.02 -4.16
CA ASP A 14 9.51 -13.30 -4.98
C ASP A 14 8.21 -12.73 -4.39
N GLU A 15 8.08 -12.68 -3.05
CA GLU A 15 6.91 -12.08 -2.38
C GLU A 15 6.89 -10.54 -2.52
N ALA A 16 8.04 -9.88 -2.48
CA ALA A 16 8.12 -8.43 -2.68
C ALA A 16 7.79 -8.02 -4.12
N ASP A 17 8.31 -8.77 -5.10
CA ASP A 17 8.06 -8.50 -6.53
C ASP A 17 6.58 -8.74 -6.90
N THR A 18 5.95 -9.78 -6.34
CA THR A 18 4.53 -10.06 -6.58
C THR A 18 3.60 -9.02 -5.94
N VAL A 19 3.94 -8.51 -4.76
CA VAL A 19 3.21 -7.43 -4.09
C VAL A 19 3.34 -6.10 -4.84
N TYR A 20 4.54 -5.78 -5.33
CA TYR A 20 4.80 -4.59 -6.15
C TYR A 20 4.00 -4.60 -7.47
N LEU A 21 3.97 -5.74 -8.17
CA LEU A 21 3.20 -5.88 -9.40
C LEU A 21 1.69 -5.72 -9.15
N LEU A 22 1.17 -6.31 -8.07
CA LEU A 22 -0.25 -6.21 -7.70
C LEU A 22 -0.69 -4.76 -7.47
N ALA A 23 0.12 -3.98 -6.74
CA ALA A 23 -0.18 -2.59 -6.44
C ALA A 23 -0.19 -1.69 -7.68
N LYS A 24 0.76 -1.91 -8.60
CA LYS A 24 0.82 -1.20 -9.87
C LYS A 24 -0.38 -1.54 -10.77
N GLU A 25 -0.80 -2.81 -10.79
CA GLU A 25 -2.01 -3.24 -11.50
C GLU A 25 -3.27 -2.56 -10.92
N LEU A 26 -3.42 -2.55 -9.60
CA LEU A 26 -4.55 -1.89 -8.92
C LEU A 26 -4.63 -0.39 -9.25
N ALA A 27 -3.50 0.31 -9.22
CA ALA A 27 -3.43 1.73 -9.56
C ALA A 27 -3.80 1.99 -11.03
N TYR A 28 -3.31 1.14 -11.94
CA TYR A 28 -3.62 1.23 -13.36
C TYR A 28 -5.10 0.93 -13.65
N ASP A 29 -5.69 -0.07 -13.00
CA ASP A 29 -7.08 -0.47 -13.22
C ASP A 29 -8.08 0.61 -12.75
N VAL A 30 -7.78 1.31 -11.64
CA VAL A 30 -8.58 2.46 -11.17
C VAL A 30 -8.60 3.59 -12.20
N VAL A 31 -7.43 3.95 -12.75
CA VAL A 31 -7.30 5.06 -13.71
C VAL A 31 -7.88 4.68 -15.07
N SER A 32 -7.61 3.48 -15.55
CA SER A 32 -8.10 2.96 -16.84
C SER A 32 -9.58 2.57 -16.81
N GLY A 33 -10.18 2.42 -15.62
CA GLY A 33 -11.59 2.08 -15.43
C GLY A 33 -11.92 0.60 -15.63
N GLN A 34 -10.92 -0.29 -15.50
CA GLN A 34 -11.11 -1.73 -15.64
C GLN A 34 -11.74 -2.33 -14.37
N THR A 35 -13.06 -2.15 -14.22
CA THR A 35 -13.79 -2.51 -13.00
C THR A 35 -13.66 -4.00 -12.63
N ASP A 36 -13.70 -4.91 -13.61
CA ASP A 36 -13.62 -6.35 -13.33
C ASP A 36 -12.21 -6.79 -12.91
N ASN A 37 -11.16 -6.24 -13.54
CA ASN A 37 -9.77 -6.52 -13.16
C ASN A 37 -9.45 -5.94 -11.78
N LEU A 38 -9.88 -4.69 -11.52
CA LEU A 38 -9.77 -4.05 -10.22
C LEU A 38 -10.48 -4.87 -9.14
N ALA A 39 -11.70 -5.33 -9.40
CA ALA A 39 -12.45 -6.17 -8.45
C ALA A 39 -11.74 -7.50 -8.17
N ALA A 40 -11.17 -8.14 -9.20
CA ALA A 40 -10.43 -9.39 -9.05
C ALA A 40 -9.12 -9.20 -8.26
N ALA A 41 -8.42 -8.10 -8.48
CA ALA A 41 -7.20 -7.76 -7.73
C ALA A 41 -7.52 -7.39 -6.27
N LEU A 42 -8.52 -6.53 -6.03
CA LEU A 42 -8.98 -6.19 -4.68
C LEU A 42 -9.47 -7.43 -3.91
N ALA A 43 -10.09 -8.39 -4.59
CA ALA A 43 -10.52 -9.63 -3.95
C ALA A 43 -9.36 -10.49 -3.45
N LYS A 44 -8.15 -10.34 -4.02
CA LYS A 44 -6.93 -11.00 -3.57
C LYS A 44 -6.21 -10.22 -2.47
N THR A 45 -6.49 -8.93 -2.33
CA THR A 45 -5.96 -8.08 -1.27
C THR A 45 -6.57 -8.47 0.08
N SER A 46 -5.75 -8.51 1.14
CA SER A 46 -6.24 -8.90 2.46
C SER A 46 -7.16 -7.81 3.04
N GLY A 47 -8.14 -8.22 3.85
CA GLY A 47 -9.04 -7.26 4.50
C GLY A 47 -8.30 -6.27 5.41
N LYS A 48 -7.12 -6.63 5.94
CA LYS A 48 -6.26 -5.74 6.73
C LYS A 48 -5.69 -4.59 5.89
N ASP A 49 -5.22 -4.89 4.69
CA ASP A 49 -4.65 -3.88 3.79
C ASP A 49 -5.75 -2.94 3.28
N ILE A 50 -6.96 -3.48 3.04
CA ILE A 50 -8.13 -2.66 2.69
C ILE A 50 -8.53 -1.72 3.84
N VAL A 51 -8.46 -2.18 5.10
CA VAL A 51 -8.69 -1.31 6.26
C VAL A 51 -7.66 -0.19 6.32
N GLN A 52 -6.38 -0.48 6.09
CA GLN A 52 -5.32 0.54 6.06
C GLN A 52 -5.54 1.55 4.93
N PHE A 53 -5.87 1.05 3.73
CA PHE A 53 -6.20 1.87 2.58
C PHE A 53 -7.38 2.82 2.87
N ALA A 54 -8.49 2.29 3.38
CA ALA A 54 -9.67 3.09 3.73
C ALA A 54 -9.36 4.17 4.78
N LYS A 55 -8.55 3.84 5.80
CA LYS A 55 -8.10 4.82 6.80
C LYS A 55 -7.24 5.92 6.18
N ALA A 56 -6.32 5.58 5.29
CA ALA A 56 -5.48 6.56 4.59
C ALA A 56 -6.32 7.51 3.72
N VAL A 57 -7.35 6.99 3.04
CA VAL A 57 -8.34 7.79 2.29
C VAL A 57 -9.13 8.70 3.23
N GLY A 58 -9.65 8.19 4.34
CA GLY A 58 -10.43 8.96 5.31
C GLY A 58 -9.66 10.14 5.92
N ILE A 59 -8.38 9.93 6.24
CA ILE A 59 -7.51 10.96 6.81
C ILE A 59 -7.14 12.03 5.76
N SER A 60 -6.75 11.60 4.56
CA SER A 60 -6.14 12.49 3.57
C SER A 60 -7.17 13.15 2.65
N HIS A 61 -8.26 12.44 2.35
CA HIS A 61 -9.27 12.82 1.35
C HIS A 61 -10.69 12.47 1.82
N PRO A 62 -11.22 13.15 2.84
CA PRO A 62 -12.54 12.84 3.43
C PRO A 62 -13.70 12.97 2.44
N THR A 63 -13.55 13.75 1.37
CA THR A 63 -14.54 13.83 0.29
C THR A 63 -14.61 12.55 -0.53
N ILE A 64 -13.47 11.87 -0.74
CA ILE A 64 -13.41 10.57 -1.43
C ILE A 64 -13.94 9.47 -0.51
N ASP A 65 -13.61 9.53 0.78
CA ASP A 65 -14.12 8.62 1.82
C ASP A 65 -15.65 8.57 1.84
N GLY A 66 -16.33 9.70 1.60
CA GLY A 66 -17.79 9.79 1.47
C GLY A 66 -18.38 9.29 0.14
N LYS A 67 -17.56 8.83 -0.82
CA LYS A 67 -18.01 8.37 -2.14
C LYS A 67 -17.92 6.86 -2.35
N VAL A 68 -17.22 6.14 -1.46
CA VAL A 68 -16.93 4.71 -1.58
C VAL A 68 -17.70 3.93 -0.51
N CYS A 69 -18.40 2.87 -0.90
CA CYS A 69 -19.30 2.11 -0.03
C CYS A 69 -20.47 2.91 0.55
N THR A 70 -20.90 4.00 -0.11
CA THR A 70 -21.95 4.91 0.38
C THR A 70 -23.25 4.84 -0.41
N LYS A 71 -23.32 3.95 -1.42
CA LYS A 71 -24.45 3.82 -2.35
C LYS A 71 -25.31 2.59 -2.02
N SER A 72 -26.23 2.25 -2.93
CA SER A 72 -27.22 1.17 -2.77
C SER A 72 -27.20 0.14 -3.91
N HIS A 73 -26.20 0.18 -4.79
CA HIS A 73 -26.17 -0.63 -6.02
C HIS A 73 -25.83 -2.11 -5.78
N MET A 74 -25.44 -2.48 -4.55
CA MET A 74 -25.15 -3.85 -4.13
C MET A 74 -26.08 -4.34 -3.03
N LYS A 75 -27.22 -3.67 -2.82
CA LYS A 75 -28.21 -4.03 -1.80
C LYS A 75 -28.70 -5.46 -2.00
N GLY A 76 -28.86 -6.19 -0.88
CA GLY A 76 -29.58 -7.45 -0.86
C GLY A 76 -31.10 -7.25 -0.98
N THR A 77 -31.85 -8.27 -0.59
CA THR A 77 -33.32 -8.19 -0.51
C THR A 77 -33.81 -7.44 0.73
N ASP A 78 -32.91 -7.07 1.64
CA ASP A 78 -33.20 -6.33 2.85
C ASP A 78 -33.34 -4.81 2.63
N SER A 79 -33.62 -4.13 3.74
CA SER A 79 -33.68 -2.67 3.80
C SER A 79 -32.64 -2.14 4.78
N ALA A 80 -31.40 -2.63 4.64
CA ALA A 80 -30.36 -2.33 5.60
C ALA A 80 -30.07 -0.83 5.71
N THR A 81 -29.90 -0.32 6.93
CA THR A 81 -29.61 1.11 7.17
C THR A 81 -28.24 1.37 7.76
N LYS A 82 -27.56 0.31 8.25
CA LYS A 82 -26.26 0.41 8.90
C LYS A 82 -25.37 -0.76 8.51
N PHE A 83 -24.06 -0.51 8.59
CA PHE A 83 -23.06 -1.56 8.55
C PHE A 83 -22.89 -2.17 9.93
N ASP A 84 -23.07 -3.48 10.05
CA ASP A 84 -22.80 -4.24 11.27
C ASP A 84 -22.67 -5.74 10.95
N THR A 85 -21.91 -6.45 11.76
CA THR A 85 -21.71 -7.91 11.68
C THR A 85 -22.91 -8.73 12.19
N ASN A 86 -23.81 -8.14 13.00
CA ASN A 86 -25.01 -8.79 13.52
C ASN A 86 -26.14 -8.78 12.48
N LEU A 87 -26.20 -9.85 11.69
CA LEU A 87 -27.19 -10.01 10.60
C LEU A 87 -28.47 -10.76 11.01
N THR A 88 -28.62 -11.12 12.29
CA THR A 88 -29.71 -11.98 12.78
C THR A 88 -30.90 -11.22 13.35
N SER A 89 -30.81 -9.89 13.47
CA SER A 89 -31.82 -9.08 14.15
C SER A 89 -32.68 -8.32 13.14
N SER A 90 -33.97 -8.68 13.05
CA SER A 90 -34.96 -8.01 12.18
C SER A 90 -35.24 -6.55 12.55
N ALA A 91 -34.86 -6.13 13.76
CA ALA A 91 -35.07 -4.77 14.27
C ALA A 91 -34.08 -3.74 13.72
N ASP A 92 -32.87 -4.15 13.34
CA ASP A 92 -31.78 -3.20 13.03
C ASP A 92 -31.42 -3.11 11.54
N ALA A 93 -31.89 -4.05 10.71
CA ALA A 93 -31.60 -4.13 9.28
C ALA A 93 -30.12 -3.79 8.99
N ASN A 94 -29.23 -4.70 9.37
CA ASN A 94 -27.78 -4.54 9.22
C ASN A 94 -27.27 -5.24 7.97
N THR A 95 -26.13 -4.79 7.46
CA THR A 95 -25.43 -5.43 6.35
C THR A 95 -23.92 -5.39 6.53
N THR A 96 -23.21 -6.36 5.95
CA THR A 96 -21.76 -6.30 5.76
C THR A 96 -21.38 -6.04 4.30
N GLN A 97 -22.35 -5.65 3.48
CA GLN A 97 -22.21 -5.41 2.06
C GLN A 97 -21.88 -3.94 1.77
N CYS A 98 -20.68 -3.66 1.26
CA CYS A 98 -20.30 -2.35 0.72
C CYS A 98 -21.31 -1.91 -0.34
N SER A 99 -21.75 -0.66 -0.26
CA SER A 99 -22.82 -0.11 -1.11
C SER A 99 -24.12 -0.94 -1.11
N GLY A 100 -24.38 -1.64 0.00
CA GLY A 100 -25.54 -2.48 0.25
C GLY A 100 -26.62 -1.85 1.13
N LEU A 101 -26.53 -0.55 1.42
CA LEU A 101 -27.52 0.15 2.23
C LEU A 101 -28.74 0.55 1.40
N ALA A 102 -29.91 0.58 2.03
CA ALA A 102 -31.18 0.93 1.40
C ALA A 102 -31.28 2.41 1.03
N SER A 103 -30.67 3.28 1.84
CA SER A 103 -30.60 4.72 1.57
C SER A 103 -29.14 5.11 1.35
N PRO A 104 -28.80 5.72 0.20
CA PRO A 104 -27.51 6.35 0.01
C PRO A 104 -27.30 7.48 1.04
N GLY A 105 -26.12 7.60 1.63
CA GLY A 105 -25.73 8.80 2.42
C GLY A 105 -25.26 8.57 3.85
N GLU A 106 -24.58 9.62 4.37
CA GLU A 106 -23.80 9.80 5.62
C GLU A 106 -22.71 8.79 5.98
N ASN A 107 -22.76 7.59 5.41
CA ASN A 107 -21.72 6.59 5.61
C ASN A 107 -20.43 6.98 4.89
N LYS A 108 -19.32 6.39 5.34
CA LYS A 108 -17.99 6.58 4.77
C LYS A 108 -17.34 5.23 4.53
N PHE A 109 -16.32 5.20 3.68
CA PHE A 109 -15.54 3.99 3.44
C PHE A 109 -14.82 3.54 4.71
N SER A 110 -14.25 4.48 5.45
CA SER A 110 -13.69 4.27 6.80
C SER A 110 -14.70 3.62 7.76
N THR A 111 -15.94 4.12 7.82
CA THR A 111 -17.01 3.56 8.66
C THR A 111 -17.36 2.12 8.25
N PHE A 112 -17.43 1.84 6.95
CA PHE A 112 -17.67 0.48 6.44
C PHE A 112 -16.60 -0.50 6.93
N VAL A 113 -15.31 -0.18 6.71
CA VAL A 113 -14.24 -1.12 7.06
C VAL A 113 -14.13 -1.36 8.57
N GLU A 114 -14.45 -0.35 9.39
CA GLU A 114 -14.44 -0.44 10.86
C GLU A 114 -15.62 -1.24 11.40
N ALA A 115 -16.84 -0.93 10.95
CA ALA A 115 -18.06 -1.58 11.43
C ALA A 115 -18.14 -3.06 11.02
N VAL A 116 -17.63 -3.38 9.82
CA VAL A 116 -17.65 -4.75 9.27
C VAL A 116 -16.44 -5.58 9.70
N LYS A 117 -15.44 -4.97 10.32
CA LYS A 117 -14.23 -5.64 10.84
C LYS A 117 -13.51 -6.48 9.78
N LEU A 118 -13.21 -5.89 8.63
CA LEU A 118 -12.58 -6.63 7.51
C LEU A 118 -11.24 -7.30 7.88
N GLN A 119 -10.56 -6.80 8.91
CA GLN A 119 -9.34 -7.40 9.44
C GLN A 119 -9.51 -8.84 9.94
N ASP A 120 -10.74 -9.24 10.29
CA ASP A 120 -11.06 -10.59 10.78
C ASP A 120 -11.20 -11.60 9.61
N GLY A 121 -11.14 -11.14 8.36
CA GLY A 121 -11.18 -11.97 7.15
C GLY A 121 -12.52 -12.64 6.86
N THR A 122 -13.55 -12.38 7.66
CA THR A 122 -14.86 -13.07 7.58
C THR A 122 -15.82 -12.42 6.59
N HIS A 123 -15.69 -11.11 6.37
CA HIS A 123 -16.62 -10.31 5.55
C HIS A 123 -15.94 -9.66 4.34
N TRP A 124 -14.77 -10.19 3.96
CA TRP A 124 -14.01 -9.78 2.79
C TRP A 124 -13.50 -11.03 2.05
N PRO A 125 -13.53 -11.08 0.70
CA PRO A 125 -13.99 -10.06 -0.25
C PRO A 125 -15.50 -10.12 -0.55
N THR A 126 -16.23 -10.98 0.14
CA THR A 126 -17.68 -11.18 -0.06
C THR A 126 -18.45 -10.60 1.12
N GLY A 127 -19.43 -9.73 0.81
CA GLY A 127 -20.35 -9.17 1.79
C GLY A 127 -21.57 -10.06 1.99
N SER A 128 -22.32 -9.77 3.05
CA SER A 128 -23.56 -10.46 3.41
C SER A 128 -24.64 -9.45 3.77
N TYR A 129 -25.89 -9.87 3.64
CA TYR A 129 -27.07 -9.07 3.99
C TYR A 129 -28.01 -9.89 4.89
N SER A 130 -28.90 -9.22 5.62
CA SER A 130 -29.81 -9.91 6.54
C SER A 130 -31.05 -10.43 5.81
N THR A 131 -31.59 -11.56 6.24
CA THR A 131 -32.93 -12.02 5.84
C THR A 131 -33.93 -11.97 6.99
N GLY A 132 -33.61 -11.26 8.07
CA GLY A 132 -34.40 -11.18 9.30
C GLY A 132 -34.18 -12.35 10.27
N SER A 133 -33.77 -13.51 9.78
CA SER A 133 -33.51 -14.72 10.58
C SER A 133 -32.02 -15.11 10.62
N ALA A 134 -31.29 -14.77 9.55
CA ALA A 134 -29.88 -15.08 9.38
C ALA A 134 -29.23 -14.14 8.35
N GLY A 135 -27.90 -14.05 8.40
CA GLY A 135 -27.10 -13.43 7.35
C GLY A 135 -26.93 -14.37 6.16
N VAL A 136 -27.12 -13.85 4.95
CA VAL A 136 -26.90 -14.56 3.69
C VAL A 136 -25.79 -13.88 2.92
N ALA A 137 -24.80 -14.65 2.46
CA ALA A 137 -23.73 -14.13 1.61
C ALA A 137 -24.29 -13.66 0.27
N ASN A 138 -23.79 -12.53 -0.21
CA ASN A 138 -24.09 -12.03 -1.55
C ASN A 138 -23.24 -12.79 -2.59
N SER A 139 -23.29 -12.38 -3.86
CA SER A 139 -22.47 -12.96 -4.91
C SER A 139 -20.97 -12.96 -4.53
N GLN A 140 -20.22 -13.94 -5.04
CA GLN A 140 -18.78 -14.03 -4.82
C GLN A 140 -18.07 -12.70 -5.12
N ASN A 141 -17.18 -12.27 -4.23
CA ASN A 141 -16.40 -11.03 -4.31
C ASN A 141 -17.26 -9.74 -4.36
N SER A 142 -18.49 -9.80 -3.87
CA SER A 142 -19.44 -8.68 -3.89
C SER A 142 -18.91 -7.40 -3.23
N ASN A 143 -18.17 -7.46 -2.12
CA ASN A 143 -17.58 -6.27 -1.50
C ASN A 143 -16.45 -5.70 -2.36
N ALA A 144 -15.56 -6.55 -2.90
CA ALA A 144 -14.51 -6.11 -3.80
C ALA A 144 -15.08 -5.48 -5.08
N LYS A 145 -16.15 -6.05 -5.63
CA LYS A 145 -16.84 -5.50 -6.81
C LYS A 145 -17.52 -4.16 -6.54
N ALA A 146 -18.13 -4.01 -5.36
CA ALA A 146 -18.73 -2.76 -4.92
C ALA A 146 -17.67 -1.64 -4.81
N VAL A 147 -16.56 -1.92 -4.12
CA VAL A 147 -15.44 -0.99 -3.97
C VAL A 147 -14.88 -0.62 -5.34
N ALA A 148 -14.59 -1.59 -6.21
CA ALA A 148 -14.09 -1.33 -7.55
C ALA A 148 -15.02 -0.42 -8.36
N THR A 149 -16.32 -0.69 -8.31
CA THR A 149 -17.35 0.10 -9.02
C THR A 149 -17.36 1.54 -8.50
N ASP A 150 -17.28 1.74 -7.19
CA ASP A 150 -17.24 3.07 -6.59
C ASP A 150 -15.95 3.83 -6.92
N LEU A 151 -14.79 3.16 -6.92
CA LEU A 151 -13.50 3.76 -7.27
C LEU A 151 -13.43 4.16 -8.75
N VAL A 152 -13.93 3.32 -9.67
CA VAL A 152 -13.97 3.62 -11.10
C VAL A 152 -14.99 4.72 -11.43
N ALA A 153 -15.98 4.95 -10.56
CA ALA A 153 -16.95 6.03 -10.72
C ALA A 153 -16.43 7.41 -10.23
N LEU A 154 -15.26 7.48 -9.60
CA LEU A 154 -14.64 8.74 -9.17
C LEU A 154 -14.25 9.61 -10.37
N ASN A 155 -14.05 10.91 -10.12
CA ASN A 155 -13.54 11.80 -11.16
C ASN A 155 -12.04 11.50 -11.47
N PRO A 156 -11.48 11.96 -12.61
CA PRO A 156 -10.11 11.62 -13.00
C PRO A 156 -9.02 12.01 -11.98
N GLU A 157 -9.20 13.13 -11.26
CA GLU A 157 -8.25 13.59 -10.24
C GLU A 157 -8.30 12.69 -9.00
N GLU A 158 -9.52 12.39 -8.52
CA GLU A 158 -9.78 11.48 -7.41
C GLU A 158 -9.28 10.06 -7.69
N LYS A 159 -9.43 9.59 -8.94
CA LYS A 159 -8.86 8.31 -9.38
C LYS A 159 -7.34 8.28 -9.23
N THR A 160 -6.66 9.34 -9.66
CA THR A 160 -5.20 9.45 -9.56
C THR A 160 -4.76 9.42 -8.09
N ILE A 161 -5.49 10.14 -7.22
CA ILE A 161 -5.24 10.16 -5.78
C ILE A 161 -5.39 8.76 -5.18
N VAL A 162 -6.52 8.08 -5.45
CA VAL A 162 -6.78 6.75 -4.91
C VAL A 162 -5.79 5.72 -5.44
N ALA A 163 -5.46 5.77 -6.72
CA ALA A 163 -4.45 4.89 -7.31
C ALA A 163 -3.10 5.03 -6.59
N GLY A 164 -2.66 6.26 -6.30
CA GLY A 164 -1.44 6.52 -5.53
C GLY A 164 -1.53 6.01 -4.08
N LEU A 165 -2.67 6.19 -3.42
CA LEU A 165 -2.88 5.68 -2.06
C LEU A 165 -2.88 4.15 -2.01
N LEU A 166 -3.57 3.48 -2.94
CA LEU A 166 -3.60 2.02 -3.06
C LEU A 166 -2.19 1.47 -3.22
N ALA A 167 -1.41 2.04 -4.14
CA ALA A 167 -0.03 1.63 -4.34
C ALA A 167 0.77 1.76 -3.04
N LYS A 168 0.69 2.92 -2.37
CA LYS A 168 1.41 3.16 -1.12
C LYS A 168 1.00 2.20 0.01
N THR A 169 -0.28 1.87 0.13
CA THR A 169 -0.81 1.06 1.24
C THR A 169 -0.61 -0.43 1.01
N ILE A 170 -0.72 -0.91 -0.23
CA ILE A 170 -0.68 -2.35 -0.56
C ILE A 170 0.75 -2.82 -0.83
N GLU A 171 1.66 -1.95 -1.27
CA GLU A 171 3.09 -2.29 -1.40
C GLU A 171 3.80 -2.50 -0.06
N GLY A 172 3.11 -2.36 1.08
CA GLY A 172 3.76 -2.43 2.39
C GLY A 172 4.64 -1.20 2.66
N GLY A 173 4.19 -0.02 2.19
CA GLY A 173 4.81 1.27 2.49
C GLY A 173 4.60 1.69 3.95
N GLU A 174 4.96 0.85 4.93
CA GLU A 174 5.53 1.41 6.15
C GLU A 174 6.83 2.09 5.72
N VAL A 175 6.69 3.37 5.37
CA VAL A 175 7.80 4.29 5.33
C VAL A 175 8.29 4.35 6.78
N VAL A 176 9.26 3.50 7.13
CA VAL A 176 10.21 3.91 8.16
C VAL A 176 10.72 5.25 7.66
N GLU A 177 10.42 6.31 8.41
CA GLU A 177 10.86 7.66 8.14
C GLU A 177 12.40 7.65 8.13
N ILE A 178 13.02 7.33 6.99
CA ILE A 178 14.46 7.47 6.85
C ILE A 178 14.71 8.97 6.78
N ARG A 179 15.02 9.55 7.94
CA ARG A 179 15.53 10.91 8.04
C ARG A 179 16.89 10.94 7.35
N ALA A 180 16.85 11.28 6.06
CA ALA A 180 17.99 11.52 5.17
C ALA A 180 18.99 10.35 5.06
N VAL A 181 18.98 9.68 3.91
CA VAL A 181 20.18 8.98 3.43
C VAL A 181 21.16 10.05 2.95
N SER A 182 22.12 10.43 3.79
CA SER A 182 23.21 11.30 3.38
C SER A 182 24.32 10.44 2.75
N SER A 183 24.31 10.31 1.43
CA SER A 183 25.43 9.73 0.69
C SER A 183 26.55 10.77 0.58
N THR A 184 27.56 10.69 1.45
CA THR A 184 28.81 11.43 1.26
C THR A 184 29.77 10.58 0.42
N SER A 185 29.89 10.87 -0.88
CA SER A 185 30.96 10.31 -1.70
C SER A 185 32.25 11.07 -1.41
N VAL A 186 33.31 10.38 -0.98
CA VAL A 186 34.64 10.97 -0.83
C VAL A 186 35.49 10.55 -2.02
N MET A 187 35.93 11.52 -2.82
CA MET A 187 36.92 11.30 -3.87
C MET A 187 38.26 11.82 -3.37
N VAL A 188 39.25 10.94 -3.24
CA VAL A 188 40.62 11.35 -2.93
C VAL A 188 41.41 11.31 -4.22
N ASN A 189 41.94 12.47 -4.62
CA ASN A 189 42.77 12.60 -5.80
C ASN A 189 44.23 12.75 -5.38
N ALA A 190 45.07 11.79 -5.74
CA ALA A 190 46.51 11.89 -5.56
C ALA A 190 47.13 12.24 -6.92
N CYS A 191 47.78 13.39 -7.01
CA CYS A 191 48.40 13.85 -8.24
C CYS A 191 49.87 14.09 -8.01
N TYR A 192 50.67 13.64 -8.97
CA TYR A 192 52.12 13.79 -8.95
C TYR A 192 52.53 14.70 -10.09
N ASP A 193 53.24 15.77 -9.76
CA ASP A 193 53.99 16.55 -10.74
C ASP A 193 55.38 15.93 -10.88
N LEU A 194 55.61 15.26 -12.01
CA LEU A 194 56.93 14.82 -12.42
C LEU A 194 57.70 16.04 -12.94
N LEU A 195 58.40 16.72 -12.02
CA LEU A 195 59.38 17.74 -12.38
C LEU A 195 60.57 17.04 -13.06
N SER A 196 60.52 16.98 -14.40
CA SER A 196 61.68 16.60 -15.21
C SER A 196 62.39 17.88 -15.62
N GLU A 197 63.58 18.13 -15.07
CA GLU A 197 64.40 19.29 -15.41
C GLU A 197 64.78 19.23 -16.91
N GLY A 198 64.16 20.07 -17.74
CA GLY A 198 64.64 20.31 -19.11
C GLY A 198 63.60 20.43 -20.23
N LEU A 199 62.30 20.20 -20.00
CA LEU A 199 61.26 20.45 -21.02
C LEU A 199 60.17 21.38 -20.47
N GLY A 200 59.84 22.43 -21.23
CA GLY A 200 58.87 23.47 -20.87
C GLY A 200 57.39 23.04 -20.83
N VAL A 201 57.11 21.76 -20.64
CA VAL A 201 55.76 21.20 -20.44
C VAL A 201 55.82 20.12 -19.35
N VAL A 202 55.04 20.30 -18.28
CA VAL A 202 54.98 19.37 -17.14
C VAL A 202 53.76 18.46 -17.34
N PRO A 203 53.94 17.16 -17.63
CA PRO A 203 52.81 16.25 -17.73
C PRO A 203 52.24 15.97 -16.34
N TYR A 204 50.99 16.36 -16.13
CA TYR A 204 50.24 16.12 -14.91
C TYR A 204 49.48 14.80 -14.99
N ALA A 205 49.69 13.91 -14.03
CA ALA A 205 48.94 12.66 -13.91
C ALA A 205 48.30 12.55 -12.53
N CYS A 206 46.99 12.29 -12.52
CA CYS A 206 46.20 12.08 -11.32
C CYS A 206 45.66 10.66 -11.29
N VAL A 207 45.69 10.06 -10.10
CA VAL A 207 45.05 8.77 -9.85
C VAL A 207 44.03 9.00 -8.73
N GLY A 208 42.76 8.83 -9.06
CA GLY A 208 41.64 8.96 -8.13
C GLY A 208 41.15 7.59 -7.65
N LEU A 209 41.02 7.42 -6.34
CA LEU A 209 40.30 6.30 -5.74
C LEU A 209 39.00 6.84 -5.14
N GLY A 210 37.86 6.32 -5.61
CA GLY A 210 36.53 6.69 -5.14
C GLY A 210 35.86 5.53 -4.43
N GLY A 211 35.29 5.78 -3.25
CA GLY A 211 34.47 4.82 -2.51
C GLY A 211 33.07 5.39 -2.26
N ASN A 212 32.04 4.57 -2.42
CA ASN A 212 30.67 4.90 -2.06
C ASN A 212 30.36 4.35 -0.67
N PHE A 213 30.12 5.21 0.32
CA PHE A 213 29.75 4.80 1.67
C PHE A 213 28.26 5.05 1.87
N VAL A 214 27.50 3.97 2.07
CA VAL A 214 26.09 4.03 2.48
C VAL A 214 26.06 3.79 3.98
N GLY A 215 25.84 4.86 4.76
CA GLY A 215 25.69 4.78 6.21
C GLY A 215 24.24 4.98 6.62
N VAL A 216 23.65 4.02 7.33
CA VAL A 216 22.36 4.18 8.01
C VAL A 216 22.66 4.70 9.41
N VAL A 217 22.23 5.93 9.72
CA VAL A 217 22.53 6.58 11.01
C VAL A 217 21.31 6.45 11.91
N ASP A 218 21.35 5.54 12.89
CA ASP A 218 20.42 5.57 14.01
C ASP A 218 20.92 6.61 15.03
N GLY A 219 20.02 7.45 15.51
CA GLY A 219 20.35 8.66 16.24
C GLY A 219 20.83 8.37 17.66
N HIS A 220 22.15 8.31 17.87
CA HIS A 220 22.82 8.64 19.13
C HIS A 220 24.25 9.14 18.83
N ILE A 221 24.44 10.46 18.88
CA ILE A 221 25.78 11.07 18.84
C ILE A 221 26.42 10.87 20.22
N THR A 222 27.39 9.95 20.31
CA THR A 222 28.52 10.09 21.23
C THR A 222 29.77 10.30 20.39
N ASN A 223 30.11 11.57 20.17
CA ASN A 223 31.42 11.97 19.69
C ASN A 223 32.46 11.55 20.75
N HIS A 224 33.25 10.52 20.44
CA HIS A 224 34.53 10.32 21.10
C HIS A 224 35.65 10.55 20.09
N SER A 225 36.11 11.80 20.07
CA SER A 225 37.42 12.19 19.59
C SER A 225 38.47 11.72 20.61
N LEU A 226 39.34 10.77 20.25
CA LEU A 226 40.62 10.50 20.94
C LEU A 226 41.60 9.98 19.86
N SER A 227 42.28 10.88 19.16
CA SER A 227 43.69 11.26 19.38
C SER A 227 44.66 10.06 19.38
N ALA A 228 45.45 9.94 18.30
CA ALA A 228 46.82 9.39 18.40
C ALA A 228 47.66 10.36 19.26
N PRO A 229 48.68 9.92 20.03
CA PRO A 229 50.00 9.49 19.51
C PRO A 229 50.57 8.27 20.30
N VAL A 230 51.65 7.56 19.95
CA VAL A 230 52.97 7.84 19.36
C VAL A 230 53.37 6.65 18.47
#